data_AF-A0A930URR5-F1
#
_entry.id   AF-A0A930URR5-F1
#
_cell.length_a   1.000
_cell.length_b   1.000
_cell.length_c   1.000
_cell.angle_alpha   90.00
_cell.angle_beta   90.00
_cell.angle_gamma   90.00
#
_symmetry.space_group_name_H-M   'P 1'
#
loop_
_entity.id
_entity.type
_entity.pdbx_description
1 polymer ?
#
loop_
_entity_poly.entity_id
_entity_poly.type
_entity_poly.pdbx_seq_one_letter_code
_entity_poly.pdbx_strand_id
1 'polypeptide(L)'
;MSCNEALPWSIALIERFETRWDWERLSLNQALPWSIALIERFETQADWERLLESSLPWSIALIERFETRWDWWTLSGNKAYSWSIALIERFEDR
;
A
#
# COMPACT_ATOMS: atom_id res chain seq x y z
N MET A 1 -2.21 -18.03 -6.34
CA MET A 1 -2.61 -18.10 -4.91
C MET A 1 -2.52 -16.75 -4.19
N SER A 2 -1.77 -15.74 -4.68
CA SER A 2 -1.68 -14.42 -4.01
C SER A 2 -2.94 -13.55 -4.05
N CYS A 3 -3.85 -13.72 -5.02
CA CYS A 3 -5.13 -12.99 -5.09
C CYS A 3 -6.29 -13.74 -4.42
N ASN A 4 -6.03 -14.79 -3.64
CA ASN A 4 -7.13 -15.56 -3.04
C ASN A 4 -7.69 -14.80 -1.83
N GLU A 5 -8.80 -14.09 -2.04
CA GLU A 5 -9.50 -13.32 -1.01
C GLU A 5 -10.08 -14.20 0.12
N ALA A 6 -10.25 -15.50 -0.12
CA ALA A 6 -10.79 -16.44 0.88
C ALA A 6 -9.73 -17.02 1.83
N LEU A 7 -8.44 -16.65 1.67
CA LEU A 7 -7.42 -17.04 2.63
C LEU A 7 -7.60 -16.30 3.96
N PRO A 8 -7.29 -16.95 5.10
CA PRO A 8 -7.26 -16.28 6.39
C PRO A 8 -5.99 -15.40 6.48
N TRP A 9 -6.01 -14.27 5.76
CA TRP A 9 -4.89 -13.36 5.69
C TRP A 9 -4.49 -12.89 7.09
N SER A 10 -3.22 -13.09 7.39
CA SER A 10 -2.59 -12.63 8.63
C SER A 10 -1.15 -12.28 8.34
N ILE A 11 -0.59 -11.38 9.13
CA ILE A 11 0.83 -10.99 9.02
C ILE A 11 1.71 -12.26 9.08
N ALA A 12 1.45 -13.16 10.03
CA ALA A 12 2.20 -14.42 10.18
C ALA A 12 2.12 -15.34 8.95
N LEU A 13 0.98 -15.40 8.25
CA LEU A 13 0.83 -16.18 7.01
C LEU A 13 1.67 -15.57 5.89
N ILE A 14 1.64 -14.24 5.76
CA ILE A 14 2.38 -13.53 4.73
C ILE A 14 3.88 -13.73 4.95
N GLU A 15 4.36 -13.51 6.18
CA GLU A 15 5.76 -13.69 6.58
C GLU A 15 6.27 -15.12 6.35
N ARG A 16 5.48 -16.13 6.75
CA ARG A 16 5.88 -17.53 6.60
C ARG A 16 6.20 -17.91 5.16
N PHE A 17 5.60 -17.22 4.20
CA PHE A 17 5.73 -17.50 2.77
C PHE A 17 6.21 -16.28 1.97
N GLU A 18 6.92 -15.35 2.61
CA GLU A 18 7.36 -14.08 2.01
C GLU A 18 8.02 -14.26 0.63
N THR A 19 8.93 -15.23 0.51
CA THR A 19 9.66 -15.51 -0.74
C THR A 19 8.85 -16.29 -1.78
N ARG A 20 7.64 -16.74 -1.42
CA ARG A 20 6.75 -17.54 -2.29
C ARG A 20 5.57 -16.75 -2.83
N TRP A 21 5.36 -15.54 -2.32
CA TRP A 21 4.31 -14.67 -2.84
C TRP A 21 4.76 -13.98 -4.12
N ASP A 22 3.86 -13.96 -5.08
CA ASP A 22 3.87 -12.99 -6.16
C ASP A 22 3.44 -11.63 -5.58
N TRP A 23 4.41 -10.74 -5.36
CA TRP A 23 4.22 -9.47 -4.67
C TRP A 23 3.46 -8.44 -5.49
N GLU A 24 3.55 -8.47 -6.81
CA GLU A 24 2.72 -7.65 -7.70
C GLU A 24 1.23 -7.97 -7.46
N ARG A 25 0.90 -9.27 -7.48
CA ARG A 25 -0.46 -9.75 -7.23
C ARG A 25 -0.93 -9.60 -5.79
N LEU A 26 -0.01 -9.73 -4.84
CA LEU A 26 -0.32 -9.56 -3.43
C LEU A 26 -0.60 -8.08 -3.12
N SER A 27 0.16 -7.15 -3.72
CA SER A 27 -0.01 -5.71 -3.58
C SER A 27 -1.37 -5.23 -4.10
N LEU A 28 -1.92 -5.86 -5.15
CA LEU A 28 -3.26 -5.60 -5.66
C LEU A 28 -4.40 -6.16 -4.81
N ASN A 29 -4.12 -7.05 -3.84
CA ASN A 29 -5.17 -7.82 -3.19
C ASN A 29 -5.86 -6.98 -2.10
N GLN A 30 -7.14 -6.71 -2.33
CA GLN A 30 -8.00 -5.88 -1.48
C GLN A 30 -8.44 -6.58 -0.19
N ALA A 31 -8.31 -7.91 -0.10
CA ALA A 31 -8.63 -8.69 1.09
C ALA A 31 -7.47 -8.76 2.10
N LEU A 32 -6.29 -8.22 1.78
CA LEU A 32 -5.21 -8.14 2.75
C LEU A 32 -5.54 -7.12 3.85
N PRO A 33 -5.20 -7.42 5.11
CA PRO A 33 -5.32 -6.47 6.21
C PRO A 33 -4.18 -5.45 6.15
N TRP A 34 -4.18 -4.61 5.10
CA TRP A 34 -3.20 -3.56 4.91
C TRP A 34 -3.15 -2.65 6.14
N SER A 35 -1.93 -2.43 6.62
CA SER A 35 -1.61 -1.56 7.75
C SER A 35 -0.22 -0.99 7.52
N ILE A 36 0.11 0.14 8.16
CA ILE A 36 1.46 0.71 8.08
C ILE A 36 2.49 -0.35 8.48
N ALA A 37 2.28 -1.07 9.58
CA ALA A 37 3.19 -2.12 10.04
C ALA A 37 3.38 -3.26 9.03
N LEU A 38 2.32 -3.65 8.30
CA LEU A 38 2.43 -4.66 7.25
C LEU A 38 3.23 -4.14 6.04
N ILE A 39 3.00 -2.89 5.64
CA ILE A 39 3.71 -2.26 4.52
C ILE A 39 5.18 -2.05 4.89
N GLU A 40 5.50 -1.62 6.11
CA GLU A 40 6.88 -1.48 6.61
C GLU A 40 7.63 -2.81 6.56
N ARG A 41 6.96 -3.90 6.97
CA ARG A 41 7.55 -5.24 6.98
C ARG A 41 7.98 -5.70 5.59
N PHE A 42 7.24 -5.28 4.57
CA PHE A 42 7.40 -5.75 3.19
C PHE A 42 7.69 -4.63 2.19
N GLU A 43 8.23 -3.52 2.68
CA GLU A 43 8.44 -2.29 1.90
C GLU A 43 9.29 -2.54 0.65
N THR A 44 10.28 -3.42 0.79
CA THR A 44 11.23 -3.77 -0.27
C THR A 44 10.67 -4.71 -1.33
N GLN A 45 9.67 -5.53 -0.98
CA GLN A 45 9.06 -6.53 -1.86
C GLN A 45 7.78 -6.00 -2.50
N ALA A 46 7.08 -5.09 -1.82
CA ALA A 46 5.82 -4.53 -2.26
C ALA A 46 5.97 -3.77 -3.58
N ASP A 47 4.96 -3.93 -4.44
CA ASP A 47 4.82 -3.17 -5.67
C ASP A 47 4.03 -1.91 -5.37
N TRP A 48 4.73 -0.78 -5.31
CA TRP A 48 4.19 0.52 -4.88
C TRP A 48 3.17 1.10 -5.85
N GLU A 49 3.33 0.82 -7.16
CA GLU A 49 2.35 1.23 -8.16
C GLU A 49 1.04 0.45 -7.95
N ARG A 50 1.15 -0.86 -7.73
CA ARG A 50 -0.02 -1.72 -7.51
C ARG A 50 -0.67 -1.52 -6.15
N LEU A 51 0.09 -1.14 -5.12
CA LEU A 51 -0.48 -0.75 -3.83
C LEU A 51 -1.46 0.42 -3.95
N LEU A 52 -1.26 1.34 -4.89
CA LEU A 52 -2.18 2.49 -5.13
C LEU A 52 -3.58 2.04 -5.60
N GLU A 53 -3.66 0.88 -6.26
CA GLU A 53 -4.89 0.26 -6.74
C GLU A 53 -5.57 -0.64 -5.68
N SER A 54 -4.91 -0.83 -4.54
CA SER A 54 -5.41 -1.66 -3.43
C SER A 54 -6.24 -0.86 -2.43
N SER A 55 -6.88 -1.57 -1.49
CA SER A 55 -7.68 -0.97 -0.42
C SER A 55 -6.81 -0.53 0.77
N LEU A 56 -5.82 0.33 0.52
CA LEU A 56 -4.96 0.85 1.57
C LEU A 56 -5.72 1.68 2.61
N PRO A 57 -5.31 1.64 3.89
CA PRO A 57 -5.82 2.53 4.93
C PRO A 57 -5.19 3.92 4.78
N TRP A 58 -5.58 4.64 3.72
CA TRP A 58 -5.04 5.96 3.41
C TRP A 58 -5.13 6.90 4.61
N SER A 59 -3.99 7.47 4.98
CA SER A 59 -3.86 8.44 6.06
C SER A 59 -2.63 9.30 5.82
N ILE A 60 -2.60 10.49 6.42
CA ILE A 60 -1.42 11.38 6.34
C ILE A 60 -0.17 10.65 6.83
N ALA A 61 -0.30 9.91 7.94
CA ALA A 61 0.80 9.12 8.49
C ALA A 61 1.33 8.08 7.50
N LEU A 62 0.47 7.40 6.74
CA LEU A 62 0.90 6.45 5.71
C LEU A 62 1.67 7.14 4.58
N ILE A 63 1.18 8.30 4.12
CA ILE A 63 1.82 9.06 3.04
C ILE A 63 3.18 9.58 3.47
N GLU A 64 3.26 10.22 4.65
CA GLU A 64 4.52 10.73 5.22
C GLU A 64 5.54 9.62 5.46
N ARG A 65 5.08 8.47 5.96
CA ARG A 65 5.98 7.37 6.29
C ARG A 65 6.72 6.82 5.08
N PHE A 66 6.05 6.82 3.92
CA PHE A 66 6.56 6.25 2.68
C PHE A 66 6.67 7.28 1.55
N GLU A 67 6.89 8.54 1.92
CA GLU A 67 6.87 9.70 1.01
C GLU A 67 7.77 9.52 -0.23
N THR A 68 8.93 8.88 -0.05
CA THR A 68 9.91 8.64 -1.12
C THR A 68 9.60 7.43 -2.00
N ARG A 69 8.62 6.61 -1.60
CA ARG A 69 8.21 5.39 -2.31
C ARG A 69 7.02 5.63 -3.23
N TRP A 70 6.23 6.65 -2.95
CA TRP A 70 5.06 6.98 -3.75
C TRP A 70 5.44 7.62 -5.08
N ASP A 71 4.78 7.16 -6.15
CA ASP A 71 4.69 7.93 -7.39
C ASP A 71 3.65 9.05 -7.19
N TRP A 72 4.12 10.29 -7.01
CA TRP A 72 3.28 11.45 -6.69
C TRP A 72 2.30 11.81 -7.81
N TRP A 73 2.68 11.54 -9.06
CA TRP A 73 1.81 11.72 -10.21
C TRP A 73 0.56 10.82 -10.11
N THR A 74 0.76 9.54 -9.79
CA THR A 74 -0.33 8.57 -9.66
C THR A 74 -1.12 8.76 -8.36
N LEU A 75 -0.43 9.06 -7.25
CA LEU A 75 -1.05 9.30 -5.95
C LEU A 75 -1.97 10.53 -5.98
N SER A 76 -1.55 11.64 -6.60
CA SER A 76 -2.36 12.85 -6.73
C SER A 76 -3.64 12.64 -7.55
N GLY A 77 -3.62 11.71 -8.52
CA GLY A 77 -4.79 11.29 -9.29
C GLY A 77 -5.69 10.26 -8.58
N ASN A 78 -5.28 9.72 -7.44
CA ASN A 78 -6.00 8.64 -6.77
C ASN A 78 -7.30 9.14 -6.11
N LYS A 79 -8.43 8.79 -6.72
CA LYS A 79 -9.78 9.16 -6.23
C LYS A 79 -10.18 8.46 -4.93
N ALA A 80 -9.52 7.36 -4.57
CA ALA A 80 -9.76 6.68 -3.30
C ALA A 80 -9.28 7.54 -2.12
N TYR A 81 -8.39 8.50 -2.37
CA TYR A 81 -7.94 9.47 -1.39
C TYR A 81 -8.59 10.83 -1.62
N SER A 82 -9.24 11.36 -0.60
CA SER A 82 -9.71 12.75 -0.62
C SER A 82 -8.58 13.66 -0.16
N TRP A 83 -7.89 14.27 -1.12
CA TRP A 83 -6.89 15.30 -0.86
C TRP A 83 -7.55 16.52 -0.19
N SER A 84 -7.23 16.73 1.08
CA SER A 84 -7.59 17.99 1.76
C SER A 84 -6.63 19.11 1.34
N ILE A 85 -7.05 20.38 1.47
CA ILE A 85 -6.17 21.53 1.19
C ILE A 85 -4.88 21.46 2.03
N ALA A 86 -4.98 21.11 3.31
CA ALA A 86 -3.81 20.97 4.19
C ALA A 86 -2.82 19.88 3.73
N LEU A 87 -3.29 18.88 2.97
CA LEU A 87 -2.44 17.85 2.38
C LEU A 87 -1.78 18.32 1.10
N ILE A 88 -2.51 19.08 0.28
CA ILE A 88 -1.97 19.70 -0.92
C ILE A 88 -0.85 20.67 -0.53
N GLU A 89 -1.10 21.59 0.41
CA GLU A 89 -0.08 22.52 0.90
C GLU A 89 1.15 21.81 1.48
N ARG A 90 0.96 20.64 2.10
CA ARG A 90 2.05 19.88 2.72
C ARG A 90 2.94 19.16 1.70
N PHE A 91 2.39 18.79 0.55
CA PHE A 91 3.06 17.99 -0.48
C PHE A 91 3.12 18.70 -1.83
N GLU A 92 2.99 20.04 -1.87
CA GLU A 92 2.94 20.81 -3.12
C GLU A 92 4.23 20.75 -3.93
N ASP A 93 5.36 20.56 -3.25
CA ASP A 93 6.70 20.47 -3.86
C ASP A 93 7.10 19.04 -4.29
N ARG A 94 6.18 18.06 -4.14
CA ARG A 94 6.44 16.65 -4.44
C ARG A 94 6.05 16.24 -5.85
#